data_AF-A0A5K1B3I1-F1
#
_entry.id   AF-A0A5K1B3I1-F1
#
_cell.length_a   1.000
_cell.length_b   1.000
_cell.length_c   1.000
_cell.angle_alpha   90.00
_cell.angle_beta   90.00
_cell.angle_gamma   90.00
#
_symmetry.space_group_name_H-M   'P 1'
#
loop_
_entity.id
_entity.type
_entity.pdbx_description
1 polymer ?
#
loop_
_entity_poly.entity_id
_entity_poly.type
_entity_poly.pdbx_seq_one_letter_code
_entity_poly.pdbx_strand_id
1 'polypeptide(L)'
;EFCHHIQFAPLGLTDMYNSGGAIEELSNTNDPFEQVIKITARGCGCFGAYSNMKPKHCLVDAEEVDFDYDTVDGLLTFKLSLGSQKGRSLRHISITY
;
A
#
# COMPACT_ATOMS: atom_id res chain seq x y z
N GLU A 1 19.44 2.97 18.73
CA GLU A 1 18.76 2.35 17.59
C GLU A 1 18.10 3.47 16.80
N PHE A 2 18.43 3.64 15.52
CA PHE A 2 17.86 4.72 14.72
C PHE A 2 16.43 4.34 14.36
N CYS A 3 15.46 5.08 14.87
CA CYS A 3 14.09 5.03 14.35
C CYS A 3 14.14 5.59 12.93
N HIS A 4 14.25 4.71 11.93
CA HIS A 4 14.21 5.13 10.54
C HIS A 4 12.80 5.63 10.26
N HIS A 5 12.65 6.94 10.08
CA HIS A 5 11.39 7.54 9.70
C HIS A 5 11.01 7.03 8.30
N ILE A 6 9.89 6.32 8.19
CA ILE A 6 9.37 5.86 6.91
C ILE A 6 8.91 7.08 6.10
N GLN A 7 9.52 7.26 4.94
CA GLN A 7 9.07 8.22 3.93
C GLN A 7 8.24 7.43 2.92
N PHE A 8 6.94 7.73 2.87
CA PHE A 8 5.98 6.99 2.05
C PHE A 8 5.13 7.95 1.23
N ALA A 9 4.98 7.66 -0.06
CA ALA A 9 4.14 8.44 -0.97
C ALA A 9 3.32 7.48 -1.86
N PRO A 10 2.00 7.35 -1.62
CA PRO A 10 1.17 6.48 -2.44
C PRO A 10 0.88 7.09 -3.82
N LEU A 11 0.92 6.27 -4.86
CA LEU A 11 0.54 6.64 -6.23
C LEU A 11 -0.92 6.27 -6.52
N GLY A 12 -1.42 5.21 -5.88
CA GLY A 12 -2.73 4.64 -6.15
C GLY A 12 -2.68 3.57 -7.23
N LEU A 13 -3.70 3.48 -8.08
CA LEU A 13 -3.78 2.49 -9.15
C LEU A 13 -3.02 2.96 -10.41
N THR A 14 -1.82 2.42 -10.60
CA THR A 14 -0.87 2.81 -11.66
C THR A 14 -1.33 2.44 -13.07
N ASP A 15 -2.26 1.50 -13.19
CA ASP A 15 -2.89 1.07 -14.45
C ASP A 15 -4.19 1.85 -14.77
N MET A 16 -4.50 2.92 -14.02
CA MET A 16 -5.64 3.80 -14.26
C MET A 16 -5.20 5.23 -14.63
N TYR A 17 -6.03 5.93 -15.41
CA TYR A 17 -5.78 7.34 -15.78
C TYR A 17 -5.74 8.30 -14.59
N ASN A 18 -6.54 8.03 -13.56
CA ASN A 18 -6.57 8.81 -12.32
C ASN A 18 -6.10 7.93 -11.16
N SER A 19 -4.81 7.61 -11.14
CA SER A 19 -4.21 6.72 -10.15
C SER A 19 -4.47 7.19 -8.72
N GLY A 20 -4.15 8.45 -8.43
CA GLY A 20 -4.31 9.04 -7.09
C GLY A 20 -5.77 9.14 -6.66
N GLY A 21 -6.70 9.30 -7.61
CA GLY A 21 -8.14 9.32 -7.33
C GLY A 21 -8.70 7.98 -6.84
N ALA A 22 -7.93 6.90 -6.90
CA ALA A 22 -8.29 5.65 -6.25
C ALA A 22 -8.10 5.69 -4.73
N ILE A 23 -7.27 6.58 -4.19
CA ILE A 23 -6.98 6.64 -2.75
C ILE A 23 -8.06 7.47 -2.04
N GLU A 24 -8.69 6.88 -1.02
CA GLU A 24 -9.69 7.56 -0.19
C GLU A 24 -9.12 8.01 1.16
N GLU A 25 -8.21 7.22 1.75
CA GLU A 25 -7.64 7.50 3.07
C GLU A 25 -6.20 7.01 3.15
N LEU A 26 -5.36 7.73 3.89
CA LEU A 26 -3.99 7.38 4.24
C LEU A 26 -3.76 7.71 5.73
N SER A 27 -3.29 6.72 6.49
CA SER A 27 -2.90 6.90 7.90
C SER A 27 -1.72 5.99 8.25
N ASN A 28 -1.11 6.23 9.42
CA ASN A 28 -0.06 5.38 9.96
C ASN A 28 -0.33 5.04 11.43
N THR A 29 0.31 3.98 11.93
CA THR A 29 0.31 3.66 13.36
C THR A 29 1.41 4.44 14.08
N ASN A 30 1.10 4.92 15.29
CA ASN A 30 2.08 5.53 16.20
C ASN A 30 2.76 4.48 17.10
N ASP A 31 2.98 3.27 16.58
CA ASP A 31 3.65 2.21 17.34
C ASP A 31 5.17 2.35 17.18
N PRO A 32 5.94 2.43 18.29
CA PRO A 32 7.39 2.58 18.23
C PRO A 32 8.14 1.32 17.78
N PHE A 33 7.50 0.14 17.78
CA PHE A 33 8.09 -1.14 17.41
C PHE A 33 7.66 -1.62 16.03
N GLU A 34 6.46 -1.25 15.57
CA GLU A 34 5.92 -1.69 14.28
C GLU A 34 5.16 -0.56 13.55
N GLN A 35 5.83 0.07 12.58
CA GLN A 35 5.19 1.08 11.76
C GLN A 35 4.36 0.43 10.65
N VAL A 36 3.06 0.73 10.66
CA VAL A 36 2.12 0.24 9.67
C VAL A 36 1.50 1.43 8.95
N ILE A 37 1.65 1.46 7.63
CA ILE A 37 0.93 2.40 6.75
C ILE A 37 -0.39 1.75 6.36
N LYS A 38 -1.50 2.45 6.59
CA LYS A 38 -2.85 2.01 6.26
C LYS A 38 -3.42 2.89 5.16
N ILE A 39 -3.96 2.25 4.13
CA ILE A 39 -4.52 2.93 2.95
C ILE A 39 -5.90 2.35 2.69
N THR A 40 -6.87 3.22 2.45
CA THR A 40 -8.15 2.82 1.87
C THR A 40 -8.14 3.24 0.41
N ALA A 41 -8.31 2.28 -0.49
CA ALA A 41 -8.30 2.53 -1.92
C ALA A 41 -9.51 1.89 -2.60
N ARG A 42 -9.93 2.45 -3.73
CA ARG A 42 -11.05 1.99 -4.54
C ARG A 42 -10.56 1.35 -5.83
N GLY A 43 -11.15 0.21 -6.18
CA GLY A 43 -10.92 -0.47 -7.45
C GLY A 43 -10.00 -1.67 -7.35
N CYS A 44 -9.47 -2.06 -8.51
CA CYS A 44 -8.62 -3.23 -8.71
C CYS A 44 -7.57 -2.88 -9.76
N GLY A 45 -6.42 -3.55 -9.73
CA GLY A 45 -5.31 -3.25 -10.61
C GLY A 45 -3.96 -3.29 -9.89
N CYS A 46 -2.97 -2.61 -10.46
CA CYS A 46 -1.63 -2.49 -9.89
C CYS A 46 -1.55 -1.27 -8.98
N PHE A 47 -1.45 -1.49 -7.67
CA PHE A 47 -1.22 -0.41 -6.71
C PHE A 47 0.27 -0.10 -6.63
N GLY A 48 0.61 1.19 -6.63
CA GLY A 48 1.98 1.67 -6.51
C GLY A 48 2.17 2.68 -5.37
N ALA A 49 3.35 2.68 -4.77
CA ALA A 49 3.79 3.69 -3.82
C ALA A 49 5.32 3.81 -3.83
N TYR A 50 5.84 4.98 -3.50
CA TYR A 50 7.26 5.13 -3.17
C TYR A 50 7.47 4.96 -1.68
N SER A 51 8.54 4.24 -1.30
CA SER A 51 8.99 4.07 0.08
C SER A 51 10.51 4.07 0.16
N ASN A 52 11.07 4.80 1.12
CA ASN A 52 12.51 4.81 1.38
C ASN A 52 13.05 3.49 1.97
N MET A 53 12.16 2.59 2.38
CA MET A 53 12.51 1.30 2.95
C MET A 53 11.68 0.18 2.31
N LYS A 54 12.25 -1.02 2.26
CA LYS A 54 11.51 -2.21 1.83
C LYS A 54 10.52 -2.64 2.94
N PRO A 55 9.23 -2.80 2.64
CA PRO A 55 8.28 -3.38 3.60
C PRO A 55 8.63 -4.81 4.00
N LYS A 56 8.17 -5.24 5.17
CA LYS A 56 8.22 -6.65 5.61
C LYS A 56 7.15 -7.48 4.90
N HIS A 57 5.92 -7.00 4.89
CA HIS A 57 4.78 -7.64 4.25
C HIS A 57 3.68 -6.62 3.91
N CYS A 58 2.85 -6.95 2.93
CA CYS A 58 1.70 -6.17 2.51
C CYS A 58 0.44 -7.03 2.66
N LEU A 59 -0.62 -6.46 3.22
CA LEU A 59 -1.93 -7.09 3.34
C LEU A 59 -2.97 -6.29 2.56
N VAL A 60 -3.88 -7.00 1.91
CA VAL A 60 -5.07 -6.45 1.27
C VAL A 60 -6.28 -7.16 1.83
N ASP A 61 -7.18 -6.41 2.47
CA ASP A 61 -8.33 -6.94 3.21
C ASP A 61 -7.99 -8.06 4.20
N ALA A 62 -6.85 -7.90 4.90
CA ALA A 62 -6.28 -8.85 5.84
C ALA A 62 -5.74 -10.17 5.24
N GLU A 63 -5.61 -10.25 3.92
CA GLU A 63 -4.89 -11.33 3.23
C GLU A 63 -3.51 -10.84 2.79
N GLU A 64 -2.46 -11.62 3.06
CA GLU A 64 -1.10 -11.30 2.64
C GLU A 64 -0.96 -11.40 1.11
N VAL A 65 -0.28 -10.43 0.51
CA VAL A 65 -0.04 -10.37 -0.92
C VAL A 65 1.44 -10.25 -1.22
N ASP A 66 1.86 -10.91 -2.30
CA ASP A 66 3.19 -10.69 -2.87
C ASP A 66 3.31 -9.26 -3.39
N PHE A 67 4.50 -8.68 -3.20
CA PHE A 67 4.84 -7.34 -3.66
C PHE A 67 6.24 -7.32 -4.27
N ASP A 68 6.43 -6.41 -5.21
CA ASP A 68 7.74 -6.07 -5.77
C ASP A 68 8.22 -4.75 -5.15
N TYR A 69 9.51 -4.67 -4.83
CA TYR A 69 10.15 -3.45 -4.34
C TYR A 69 11.47 -3.20 -5.06
N ASP A 70 11.54 -2.08 -5.77
CA ASP A 70 12.77 -1.60 -6.39
C ASP A 70 13.63 -0.89 -5.33
N THR A 71 14.81 -1.43 -5.03
CA THR A 71 15.73 -0.86 -4.03
C THR A 71 16.45 0.40 -4.51
N VAL A 72 16.48 0.66 -5.82
CA VAL A 72 17.12 1.85 -6.40
C VAL A 72 16.15 3.02 -6.38
N ASP A 73 14.94 2.80 -6.91
CA ASP A 73 13.93 3.86 -7.05
C ASP A 73 13.00 3.97 -5.83
N GLY A 74 12.99 2.97 -4.96
CA GLY A 74 12.09 2.88 -3.81
C GLY A 74 10.64 2.56 -4.21
N LEU A 75 10.41 2.05 -5.41
CA LEU A 75 9.08 1.78 -5.94
C LEU A 75 8.54 0.45 -5.40
N LEU A 76 7.46 0.52 -4.62
CA LEU A 76 6.66 -0.61 -4.15
C LEU A 76 5.46 -0.81 -5.08
N THR A 77 5.23 -2.04 -5.54
CA THR A 77 4.02 -2.41 -6.30
C THR A 77 3.42 -3.74 -5.86
N PHE A 78 2.10 -3.85 -5.90
CA PHE A 78 1.37 -5.10 -5.65
C PHE A 78 -0.03 -5.06 -6.27
N LYS A 79 -0.66 -6.22 -6.44
CA LYS A 79 -1.96 -6.32 -7.12
C LYS A 79 -3.14 -6.27 -6.16
N LEU A 80 -4.12 -5.43 -6.50
CA LEU A 80 -5.45 -5.42 -5.90
C LEU A 80 -6.40 -6.26 -6.77
N SER A 81 -6.77 -7.45 -6.29
CA SER A 81 -7.72 -8.37 -6.94
C SER A 81 -9.16 -7.82 -6.95
N LEU A 82 -10.06 -8.28 -7.84
CA LEU A 82 -11.48 -8.03 -7.58
C LEU A 82 -11.86 -8.79 -6.30
N GLY A 83 -12.25 -8.07 -5.24
CA GLY A 83 -12.68 -8.71 -4.00
C GLY A 83 -13.82 -9.69 -4.27
N SER A 84 -13.85 -10.80 -3.52
CA SER A 84 -14.83 -11.88 -3.66
C SER A 84 -16.29 -11.45 -3.44
N GLN A 85 -16.51 -10.22 -2.97
CA GLN A 85 -17.82 -9.67 -2.63
C GLN A 85 -18.26 -8.64 -3.68
N LYS A 86 -19.19 -9.04 -4.55
CA LYS A 86 -19.89 -8.15 -5.50
C LYS A 86 -20.41 -6.91 -4.75
N GLY A 87 -19.87 -5.73 -5.05
CA GLY A 87 -20.36 -4.44 -4.56
C GLY A 87 -19.42 -3.69 -3.62
N ARG A 88 -18.37 -4.32 -3.09
CA ARG A 88 -17.37 -3.61 -2.27
C ARG A 88 -16.21 -3.16 -3.17
N SER A 89 -16.28 -1.91 -3.63
CA SER A 89 -15.19 -1.31 -4.41
C SER A 89 -14.01 -0.85 -3.55
N LEU A 90 -14.17 -0.83 -2.23
CA LEU A 90 -13.15 -0.40 -1.26
C LEU A 90 -12.27 -1.56 -0.80
N ARG A 91 -10.97 -1.31 -0.76
CA ARG A 91 -9.89 -2.21 -0.36
C ARG A 91 -9.12 -1.59 0.78
N HIS A 92 -8.86 -2.37 1.83
CA HIS A 92 -8.03 -1.94 2.95
C HIS A 92 -6.64 -2.52 2.79
N ILE A 93 -5.66 -1.64 2.63
CA ILE A 93 -4.26 -2.01 2.43
C ILE A 93 -3.53 -1.71 3.73
N SER A 94 -2.70 -2.64 4.18
CA SER A 94 -1.77 -2.45 5.30
C SER A 94 -0.36 -2.84 4.87
N ILE A 95 0.59 -1.93 5.08
CA ILE A 95 2.00 -2.13 4.72
C ILE A 95 2.81 -2.02 6.01
N THR A 96 3.46 -3.10 6.40
CA THR A 96 4.21 -3.19 7.66
C THR A 96 5.70 -3.07 7.38
N TYR A 97 6.40 -2.27 8.21
CA TYR A 97 7.83 -2.05 8.14
C TYR A 97 8.58 -2.62 9.35
#